data_AF-A0A968P9Z9-F1
#
_entry.id   AF-A0A968P9Z9-F1
#
_cell.length_a   1.000
_cell.length_b   1.000
_cell.length_c   1.000
_cell.angle_alpha   90.00
_cell.angle_beta   90.00
_cell.angle_gamma   90.00
#
_symmetry.space_group_name_H-M   'P 1'
#
loop_
_entity.id
_entity.type
_entity.pdbx_description
1 polymer ?
#
loop_
_entity_poly.entity_id
_entity_poly.type
_entity_poly.pdbx_seq_one_letter_code
_entity_poly.pdbx_strand_id
1 'polypeptide(L)'
;MFFLAPETLARLEARLRPLLSRLPALLTVQLYSLGRQRFNATFHRHLPTDPFDPRGLSRTLWGLEFRSPIGNAAGMFKAGDGYALAATQGAGAYLAGTTTARPRAAT
;
A
#
# COMPACT_ATOMS: atom_id res chain seq x y z
N MET A 1 -13.24 -2.17 19.15
CA MET A 1 -13.35 -0.95 18.33
C MET A 1 -13.49 -1.39 16.88
N PHE A 2 -14.67 -1.20 16.27
CA PHE A 2 -14.97 -1.68 14.92
C PHE A 2 -14.13 -0.89 13.90
N PHE A 3 -13.03 -1.47 13.43
CA PHE A 3 -12.32 -0.92 12.28
C PHE A 3 -13.06 -1.39 11.03
N LEU A 4 -13.58 -0.45 10.24
CA LEU A 4 -14.09 -0.74 8.90
C LEU A 4 -12.99 -1.43 8.09
N ALA A 5 -13.35 -2.42 7.27
CA ALA A 5 -12.41 -3.07 6.37
C ALA A 5 -11.69 -1.99 5.52
N PRO A 6 -10.36 -2.11 5.30
CA PRO A 6 -9.59 -1.12 4.54
C PRO A 6 -10.19 -0.81 3.16
N GLU A 7 -10.78 -1.82 2.52
CA GLU A 7 -11.48 -1.66 1.25
C GLU A 7 -12.70 -0.71 1.36
N THR A 8 -13.52 -0.89 2.40
CA THR A 8 -14.69 -0.02 2.64
C THR A 8 -14.25 1.42 2.88
N LEU A 9 -13.18 1.61 3.66
CA LEU A 9 -12.64 2.95 3.90
C LEU A 9 -12.10 3.57 2.61
N ALA A 10 -11.39 2.80 1.77
CA ALA A 10 -10.88 3.28 0.49
C ALA A 10 -12.03 3.64 -0.48
N ARG A 11 -13.10 2.85 -0.53
CA ARG A 11 -14.30 3.14 -1.34
C ARG A 11 -15.02 4.40 -0.85
N LEU A 12 -15.11 4.60 0.47
CA LEU A 12 -15.68 5.81 1.06
C LEU A 12 -14.81 7.04 0.75
N GLU A 13 -13.50 6.95 0.95
CA GLU A 13 -12.56 8.03 0.61
C GLU A 13 -12.65 8.41 -0.86
N ALA A 14 -12.71 7.44 -1.77
CA ALA A 14 -12.83 7.70 -3.21
C ALA A 14 -14.10 8.51 -3.56
N ARG A 15 -15.21 8.27 -2.84
CA ARG A 15 -16.45 9.05 -3.00
C ARG A 15 -16.34 10.46 -2.41
N LEU A 16 -15.61 10.62 -1.30
CA LEU A 16 -15.42 11.91 -0.63
C LEU A 16 -14.30 12.76 -1.24
N ARG A 17 -13.40 12.15 -2.02
CA ARG A 17 -12.22 12.80 -2.62
C ARG A 17 -12.53 14.11 -3.35
N PRO A 18 -13.60 14.23 -4.17
CA PRO A 18 -13.93 15.49 -4.84
C PRO A 18 -14.27 16.65 -3.89
N LEU A 19 -14.75 16.33 -2.69
CA LEU A 19 -15.01 17.33 -1.64
C LEU A 19 -13.73 17.65 -0.87
N LEU A 20 -12.96 16.60 -0.51
CA LEU A 20 -11.69 16.76 0.19
C LEU A 20 -10.67 17.55 -0.63
N SER A 21 -10.66 17.40 -1.95
CA SER A 21 -9.77 18.13 -2.85
C SER A 21 -10.08 19.63 -2.94
N ARG A 22 -11.23 20.08 -2.42
CA ARG A 22 -11.61 21.51 -2.36
C ARG A 22 -11.18 22.18 -1.05
N LEU A 23 -10.71 21.40 -0.07
CA LEU A 23 -10.21 21.94 1.18
C LEU A 23 -8.86 22.67 0.94
N PRO A 24 -8.51 23.67 1.78
CA PRO A 24 -7.19 24.25 1.80
C PRO A 24 -6.09 23.19 1.86
N ALA A 25 -5.02 23.38 1.09
CA ALA A 25 -3.95 22.39 0.92
C ALA A 25 -3.39 21.85 2.25
N LEU A 26 -3.20 22.72 3.25
CA LEU A 26 -2.70 22.32 4.57
C LEU A 26 -3.63 21.34 5.28
N LEU A 27 -4.95 21.57 5.22
CA LEU A 27 -5.94 20.69 5.86
C LEU A 27 -5.97 19.33 5.15
N THR A 28 -5.92 19.32 3.82
CA THR A 28 -5.84 18.08 3.03
C THR A 28 -4.59 17.29 3.40
N VAL A 29 -3.42 17.92 3.45
CA VAL A 29 -2.16 17.28 3.83
C VAL A 29 -2.24 16.71 5.25
N GLN A 30 -2.78 17.47 6.21
CA GLN A 30 -2.93 17.00 7.59
C GLN A 30 -3.86 15.80 7.70
N LEU A 31 -5.02 15.87 7.04
CA LEU A 31 -6.02 14.77 7.01
C LEU A 31 -5.41 13.49 6.44
N TYR A 32 -4.77 13.54 5.28
CA TYR A 32 -4.16 12.37 4.67
C TYR A 32 -2.93 11.88 5.43
N SER A 33 -2.12 12.76 6.00
CA SER A 33 -0.93 12.35 6.78
C SER A 33 -1.31 11.57 8.03
N LEU A 34 -2.31 12.06 8.77
CA LEU A 34 -2.83 11.39 9.96
C LEU A 34 -3.59 10.11 9.60
N GLY A 35 -4.44 10.16 8.57
CA GLY A 35 -5.23 9.03 8.10
C GLY A 35 -4.37 7.89 7.58
N ARG A 36 -3.31 8.20 6.81
CA ARG A 36 -2.41 7.21 6.20
C ARG A 36 -1.76 6.30 7.23
N GLN A 37 -1.26 6.85 8.35
CA GLN A 37 -0.62 6.04 9.39
C GLN A 37 -1.59 5.00 9.97
N ARG A 38 -2.82 5.43 10.29
CA ARG A 38 -3.86 4.55 10.83
C ARG A 38 -4.34 3.53 9.80
N PHE A 39 -4.54 3.97 8.56
CA PHE A 39 -4.94 3.09 7.46
C PHE A 39 -3.90 2.00 7.23
N ASN A 40 -2.63 2.37 7.06
CA ASN A 40 -1.54 1.43 6.80
C ASN A 40 -1.38 0.40 7.92
N ALA A 41 -1.57 0.79 9.18
CA ALA A 41 -1.51 -0.13 10.33
C ALA A 41 -2.55 -1.26 10.25
N THR A 42 -3.69 -1.01 9.58
CA THR A 42 -4.74 -2.03 9.35
C THR A 42 -4.63 -2.70 7.99
N PHE A 43 -4.17 -1.96 6.96
CA PHE A 43 -4.21 -2.39 5.56
C PHE A 43 -3.37 -3.65 5.32
N HIS A 44 -2.11 -3.67 5.76
CA HIS A 44 -1.20 -4.80 5.55
C HIS A 44 -1.67 -6.12 6.19
N ARG A 45 -2.60 -6.05 7.15
CA ARG A 45 -3.14 -7.21 7.87
C ARG A 45 -4.38 -7.81 7.21
N HIS A 46 -5.00 -7.09 6.28
CA HIS A 46 -6.20 -7.55 5.58
C HIS A 46 -5.82 -8.12 4.22
N LEU A 47 -5.63 -9.45 4.18
CA LEU A 47 -5.43 -10.16 2.91
C LEU A 47 -6.76 -10.23 2.14
N PRO A 48 -6.76 -10.00 0.81
CA PRO A 48 -7.93 -10.21 -0.02
C PRO A 48 -8.40 -11.67 0.05
N THR A 49 -9.71 -11.89 0.05
CA THR A 49 -10.30 -13.24 -0.01
C THR A 49 -10.14 -13.88 -1.38
N ASP A 50 -10.07 -13.07 -2.43
CA ASP A 50 -9.87 -13.50 -3.82
C ASP A 50 -8.49 -13.02 -4.31
N PRO A 51 -7.46 -13.90 -4.34
CA PRO A 51 -6.12 -13.52 -4.76
C PRO A 51 -6.06 -13.34 -6.28
N PHE A 52 -5.29 -12.34 -6.72
CA PHE A 52 -5.09 -12.08 -8.14
C PHE A 52 -4.31 -13.21 -8.82
N ASP A 53 -4.84 -13.71 -9.94
CA ASP A 53 -4.22 -14.72 -10.79
C ASP A 53 -3.24 -14.08 -11.80
N PRO A 54 -1.92 -14.34 -11.70
CA PRO A 54 -0.91 -13.71 -12.53
C PRO A 54 -0.64 -14.45 -13.87
N ARG A 55 -1.39 -15.52 -14.19
CA ARG A 55 -1.11 -16.34 -15.39
C ARG A 55 -1.02 -15.48 -16.66
N GLY A 56 0.05 -15.68 -17.43
CA GLY A 56 0.32 -14.95 -18.69
C GLY A 56 1.02 -13.58 -18.52
N LEU A 57 1.20 -13.10 -17.29
CA LEU A 57 1.84 -11.81 -17.02
C LEU A 57 3.33 -11.93 -16.63
N SER A 58 3.87 -13.15 -16.50
CA SER A 58 5.25 -13.37 -16.05
C SER A 58 6.28 -12.69 -16.96
N ARG A 59 7.32 -12.10 -16.37
CA ARG A 59 8.44 -11.45 -17.07
C ARG A 59 9.77 -11.86 -16.44
N THR A 60 10.77 -12.08 -17.28
CA THR A 60 12.15 -12.32 -16.82
C THR A 60 12.97 -11.05 -17.01
N LEU A 61 13.55 -10.54 -15.93
CA LEU A 61 14.44 -9.37 -15.96
C LEU A 61 15.70 -9.70 -15.15
N TRP A 62 16.88 -9.46 -15.72
CA TRP A 62 18.17 -9.75 -15.07
C TRP A 62 18.30 -11.20 -14.55
N GLY A 63 17.69 -12.16 -15.25
CA GLY A 63 17.71 -13.58 -14.85
C GLY A 63 16.74 -13.94 -13.71
N LEU A 64 15.96 -12.99 -13.20
CA LEU A 64 14.92 -13.22 -12.21
C LEU A 64 13.55 -13.30 -12.88
N GLU A 65 12.75 -14.27 -12.48
CA GLU A 65 11.36 -14.38 -12.91
C GLU A 65 10.43 -13.60 -11.98
N PHE A 66 9.63 -12.72 -12.56
CA PHE A 66 8.60 -11.93 -11.88
C PHE A 66 7.23 -12.41 -12.35
N ARG A 67 6.36 -12.83 -11.43
CA ARG A 67 5.01 -13.34 -11.78
C ARG A 67 4.12 -12.34 -12.53
N SER A 68 4.39 -11.04 -12.42
CA SER A 68 3.67 -9.98 -13.13
C SER A 68 4.59 -8.77 -13.39
N PRO A 69 4.24 -7.86 -14.33
CA PRO A 69 5.08 -6.70 -14.64
C PRO A 69 4.87 -5.53 -13.67
N ILE A 70 4.05 -5.69 -12.63
CA ILE A 70 3.79 -4.66 -11.61
C ILE A 70 4.43 -5.05 -10.28
N GLY A 71 4.93 -4.08 -9.52
CA GLY A 71 5.60 -4.35 -8.25
C GLY A 71 5.25 -3.33 -7.18
N ASN A 72 5.33 -3.75 -5.92
CA ASN A 72 5.26 -2.82 -4.80
C ASN A 72 6.57 -2.02 -4.70
N ALA A 73 6.46 -0.70 -4.75
CA ALA A 73 7.59 0.22 -4.65
C ALA A 73 8.08 0.41 -3.19
N ALA A 74 9.35 0.80 -3.05
CA ALA A 74 9.91 1.22 -1.76
C ALA A 74 9.17 2.45 -1.22
N GLY A 75 9.24 2.65 0.10
CA GLY A 75 8.62 3.74 0.82
C GLY A 75 7.18 3.46 1.24
N MET A 76 6.50 2.51 0.60
CA MET A 76 5.14 2.09 0.98
C MET A 76 5.14 1.25 2.26
N PHE A 77 5.98 0.22 2.32
CA PHE A 77 6.12 -0.71 3.45
C PHE A 77 7.60 -0.83 3.86
N LYS A 78 8.07 0.14 4.64
CA LYS A 78 9.51 0.28 4.95
C LYS A 78 10.08 -0.93 5.69
N ALA A 79 9.29 -1.59 6.53
CA ALA A 79 9.70 -2.72 7.35
C ALA A 79 9.39 -4.10 6.74
N GLY A 80 8.85 -4.15 5.51
CA GLY A 80 8.53 -5.42 4.86
C GLY A 80 7.15 -6.01 5.21
N ASP A 81 6.36 -5.31 6.03
CA ASP A 81 5.08 -5.74 6.60
C ASP A 81 3.96 -6.00 5.58
N GLY A 82 4.06 -5.45 4.35
CA GLY A 82 3.06 -5.59 3.29
C GLY A 82 3.34 -6.67 2.24
N TYR A 83 4.35 -7.52 2.44
CA TYR A 83 4.77 -8.50 1.42
C TYR A 83 3.63 -9.43 0.97
N ALA A 84 2.97 -10.10 1.93
CA ALA A 84 1.90 -11.04 1.63
C ALA A 84 0.70 -10.35 0.97
N LEU A 85 0.37 -9.13 1.41
CA LEU A 85 -0.69 -8.32 0.82
C LEU A 85 -0.37 -7.98 -0.66
N ALA A 86 0.82 -7.46 -0.93
CA ALA A 86 1.22 -7.11 -2.30
C ALA A 86 1.21 -8.34 -3.21
N ALA A 87 1.73 -9.48 -2.74
CA ALA A 87 1.75 -10.72 -3.50
C ALA A 87 0.34 -11.26 -3.80
N THR A 88 -0.58 -11.19 -2.83
CA THR A 88 -1.98 -11.61 -3.03
C THR A 88 -2.74 -10.66 -3.95
N GLN A 89 -2.39 -9.38 -3.97
CA GLN A 89 -2.91 -8.39 -4.93
C GLN A 89 -2.31 -8.51 -6.33
N GLY A 90 -1.35 -9.42 -6.55
CA GLY A 90 -0.81 -9.71 -7.88
C GLY A 90 0.52 -9.05 -8.20
N ALA A 91 1.19 -8.44 -7.22
CA ALA A 91 2.53 -7.90 -7.43
C ALA A 91 3.53 -8.99 -7.82
N GLY A 92 4.31 -8.73 -8.86
CA GLY A 92 5.42 -9.53 -9.35
C GLY A 92 6.73 -9.30 -8.60
N ALA A 93 6.86 -8.13 -7.99
CA ALA A 93 8.01 -7.74 -7.19
C ALA A 93 7.57 -7.03 -5.89
N TYR A 94 8.45 -7.04 -4.89
CA TYR A 94 8.26 -6.29 -3.66
C TYR A 94 9.57 -5.65 -3.21
N LEU A 95 9.60 -4.32 -3.15
CA LEU A 95 10.76 -3.56 -2.68
C LEU A 95 10.49 -3.00 -1.27
N ALA A 96 11.12 -3.58 -0.26
CA ALA A 96 11.08 -3.07 1.11
C ALA A 96 11.99 -1.84 1.29
N GLY A 97 11.85 -1.15 2.43
CA GLY A 97 12.63 0.05 2.76
C GLY A 97 11.98 1.35 2.27
N THR A 98 12.69 2.47 2.18
CA THR A 98 14.13 2.63 2.47
C THR A 98 14.42 2.54 3.97
N THR A 99 15.36 1.68 4.34
CA THR A 99 15.93 1.61 5.69
C THR A 99 17.28 2.30 5.72
N THR A 100 17.66 2.78 6.89
CA THR A 100 19.00 3.34 7.16
C THR A 100 19.75 2.40 8.09
N ALA A 101 21.07 2.43 8.08
CA ALA A 101 21.91 1.56 8.92
C ALA A 101 21.57 1.66 10.43
N ARG A 102 21.05 2.82 10.86
CA ARG A 102 20.48 3.03 12.20
C ARG A 102 19.02 3.44 12.09
N PRO A 103 18.14 3.04 13.03
CA PRO A 103 16.76 3.51 13.06
C PRO A 103 16.67 5.03 13.10
N ARG A 104 15.73 5.60 12.36
CA ARG A 104 15.41 7.03 12.41
C ARG A 104 13.92 7.20 12.72
N ALA A 105 13.61 8.02 13.71
CA ALA A 105 12.25 8.49 13.91
C ALA A 105 11.89 9.49 12.80
N ALA A 106 10.66 9.43 12.32
CA ALA A 106 10.12 10.53 11.52
C ALA A 106 9.90 11.70 12.50
N THR A 107 10.76 12.71 12.42
CA THR A 107 10.56 14.02 13.06
C THR A 107 9.36 14.72 12.46
#